data_AF-A0A0D7KRR6-F1
#
_entry.id   AF-A0A0D7KRR6-F1
#
_cell.length_a   1.000
_cell.length_b   1.000
_cell.length_c   1.000
_cell.angle_alpha   90.00
_cell.angle_beta   90.00
_cell.angle_gamma   90.00
#
_symmetry.space_group_name_H-M   'P 1'
#
loop_
_entity.id
_entity.type
_entity.pdbx_description
1 polymer ?
#
loop_
_entity_poly.entity_id
_entity_poly.type
_entity_poly.pdbx_seq_one_letter_code
_entity_poly.pdbx_strand_id
1 'polypeptide(L)'
;MGKTVRVHQTYMTSWSALGIAVICIMLVLATLWSEQPPAPKGENAPIEQFSAERAMKHVRAIAQLPHPSGSLENERVRTYLVEQMELLGLQPNVNMYPRAGQFNGISESFELHNIIGVHKGTKPGKALMLTAHYDSTPFGPGANDDAVGVAALLETARILQASPSMDRDIWFVLTDGEEKGLLGAEAFWLNNKVREQIGLVVNFEARGSRGPSIMFQTSRDNGNLISEFASFAVSPVSTSLLGDMYRTMPNETDLTVSLNAGIPGLNFGYIDGWDKYHSEQDTPDNVSMATFQHHGENALAAAKQFGSMDLEQLNGSDRVYFNWFTMLLHYPASWTIPMSILIGIGWLFCIAVFFKKRTITLKGMALSFLLTLGSIITSVVIGYLVFVGVMYIGSSVAGMPLEPASIPAQVNLAFVLIALLVHLVFTRLTRHRVNVLEMILTGMLFFFLLLIVVLGLIPGASYLFLFPLLIHCIVIGCTLHKRNPIIVLQRPWVSLVFALAPLTLTTSLFHVLYTGMPLQITVFTTVLCVLILTLLQPLMTSLTMVRRSRFAKIVDRK
;
A
#
# COMPACT_ATOMS: atom_id res chain seq x y z
N MET A 1 -59.78 -6.51 -18.31
CA MET A 1 -59.32 -6.36 -16.91
C MET A 1 -57.92 -6.97 -16.77
N GLY A 2 -56.88 -6.15 -16.92
CA GLY A 2 -55.50 -6.59 -16.72
C GLY A 2 -55.18 -6.64 -15.23
N LYS A 3 -55.02 -7.85 -14.67
CA LYS A 3 -54.54 -8.02 -13.30
C LYS A 3 -53.07 -7.58 -13.25
N THR A 4 -52.83 -6.43 -12.63
CA THR A 4 -51.50 -5.96 -12.23
C THR A 4 -50.95 -6.95 -11.21
N VAL A 5 -50.11 -7.88 -11.65
CA VAL A 5 -49.33 -8.73 -10.74
C VAL A 5 -48.32 -7.80 -10.04
N ARG A 6 -48.66 -7.34 -8.84
CA ARG A 6 -47.66 -6.76 -7.92
C ARG A 6 -46.67 -7.85 -7.58
N VAL A 7 -45.57 -7.91 -8.32
CA VAL A 7 -44.40 -8.72 -7.95
C VAL A 7 -43.98 -8.28 -6.55
N HIS A 8 -44.18 -9.14 -5.55
CA HIS A 8 -43.60 -8.97 -4.23
C HIS A 8 -42.07 -9.03 -4.39
N GLN A 9 -41.43 -7.87 -4.49
CA GLN A 9 -39.98 -7.78 -4.35
C GLN A 9 -39.62 -8.28 -2.95
N THR A 10 -39.05 -9.48 -2.90
CA THR A 10 -38.68 -10.12 -1.64
C THR A 10 -37.29 -9.63 -1.29
N TYR A 11 -37.25 -8.52 -0.56
CA TYR A 11 -36.01 -7.92 -0.09
C TYR A 11 -35.45 -8.66 1.13
N MET A 12 -34.15 -8.49 1.39
CA MET A 12 -33.55 -8.94 2.64
C MET A 12 -34.27 -8.32 3.84
N THR A 13 -34.33 -9.07 4.95
CA THR A 13 -34.79 -8.49 6.21
C THR A 13 -33.80 -7.43 6.69
N SER A 14 -34.27 -6.42 7.43
CA SER A 14 -33.41 -5.38 8.00
C SER A 14 -32.30 -5.94 8.88
N TRP A 15 -32.58 -7.03 9.61
CA TRP A 15 -31.60 -7.75 10.42
C TRP A 15 -30.51 -8.42 9.58
N SER A 16 -30.88 -9.03 8.45
CA SER A 16 -29.89 -9.59 7.52
C SER A 16 -29.01 -8.51 6.89
N ALA A 17 -29.58 -7.34 6.56
CA ALA A 17 -28.81 -6.22 5.99
C ALA A 17 -27.80 -5.65 7.01
N LEU A 18 -28.21 -5.49 8.27
CA LEU A 18 -27.33 -5.06 9.35
C LEU A 18 -26.21 -6.09 9.60
N GLY A 19 -26.54 -7.38 9.63
CA GLY A 19 -25.55 -8.44 9.76
C GLY A 19 -24.48 -8.41 8.67
N ILE A 20 -24.87 -8.14 7.41
CA ILE A 20 -23.91 -7.98 6.32
C ILE A 20 -23.06 -6.73 6.48
N ALA A 21 -23.65 -5.60 6.88
CA ALA A 21 -22.90 -4.38 7.12
C ALA A 21 -21.82 -4.60 8.19
N VAL A 22 -22.14 -5.33 9.26
CA VAL A 22 -21.17 -5.73 10.29
C VAL A 22 -20.07 -6.61 9.70
N ILE A 23 -20.41 -7.60 8.86
CA ILE A 23 -19.40 -8.43 8.18
C ILE A 23 -18.51 -7.60 7.24
N CYS A 24 -19.07 -6.62 6.52
CA CYS A 24 -18.30 -5.72 5.68
C CYS A 24 -17.29 -4.90 6.51
N ILE A 25 -17.70 -4.41 7.68
CA ILE A 25 -16.79 -3.74 8.63
C ILE A 25 -15.72 -4.71 9.13
N MET A 26 -16.09 -5.94 9.48
CA MET A 26 -15.11 -6.97 9.89
C MET A 26 -14.11 -7.30 8.78
N LEU A 27 -14.52 -7.30 7.50
CA LEU A 27 -13.60 -7.48 6.37
C LEU A 27 -12.58 -6.34 6.29
N VAL A 28 -13.04 -5.10 6.41
CA VAL A 28 -12.16 -3.91 6.45
C VAL A 28 -11.17 -4.02 7.61
N LEU A 29 -11.66 -4.31 8.82
CA LEU A 29 -10.82 -4.46 10.01
C LEU A 29 -9.83 -5.63 9.88
N ALA A 30 -10.25 -6.75 9.30
CA ALA A 30 -9.39 -7.91 9.08
C ALA A 30 -8.27 -7.60 8.06
N THR A 31 -8.56 -6.84 7.00
CA THR A 31 -7.54 -6.37 6.06
C THR A 31 -6.52 -5.45 6.75
N LEU A 32 -6.99 -4.44 7.49
CA LEU A 32 -6.12 -3.53 8.23
C LEU A 32 -5.28 -4.25 9.30
N TRP A 33 -5.86 -5.26 9.96
CA TRP A 33 -5.17 -6.09 10.95
C TRP A 33 -4.11 -6.98 10.31
N SER A 34 -4.39 -7.56 9.13
CA SER A 34 -3.45 -8.43 8.43
C SER A 34 -2.21 -7.71 7.90
N GLU A 35 -2.27 -6.38 7.77
CA GLU A 35 -1.16 -5.53 7.33
C GLU A 35 -0.43 -4.88 8.52
N GLN A 36 -0.78 -5.20 9.77
CA GLN A 36 -0.05 -4.69 10.93
C GLN A 36 1.33 -5.36 11.05
N PRO A 37 2.35 -4.61 11.50
CA PRO A 37 3.64 -5.21 11.87
C PRO A 37 3.48 -6.32 12.92
N PRO A 38 4.34 -7.36 12.89
CA PRO A 38 4.37 -8.39 13.92
C PRO A 38 4.80 -7.81 15.28
N ALA A 39 4.52 -8.56 16.34
CA ALA A 39 5.00 -8.20 17.68
C ALA A 39 6.55 -8.24 17.73
N PRO A 40 7.20 -7.28 18.41
CA PRO A 40 8.64 -7.25 18.53
C PRO A 40 9.17 -8.43 19.33
N LYS A 41 10.35 -8.94 18.95
CA LYS A 41 11.04 -10.00 19.66
C LYS A 41 12.09 -9.41 20.60
N GLY A 42 12.07 -9.88 21.85
CA GLY A 42 12.96 -9.36 22.88
C GLY A 42 14.40 -9.85 22.79
N GLU A 43 15.27 -9.31 23.65
CA GLU A 43 16.73 -9.58 23.59
C GLU A 43 17.08 -11.08 23.66
N ASN A 44 16.28 -11.86 24.41
CA ASN A 44 16.45 -13.29 24.62
C ASN A 44 15.83 -14.17 23.51
N ALA A 45 15.35 -13.57 22.42
CA ALA A 45 14.88 -14.33 21.27
C ALA A 45 15.97 -15.25 20.71
N PRO A 46 15.63 -16.40 20.10
CA PRO A 46 16.62 -17.32 19.51
C PRO A 46 17.62 -16.60 18.60
N ILE A 47 18.87 -17.06 18.61
CA ILE A 47 20.00 -16.37 17.95
C ILE A 47 19.85 -16.30 16.42
N GLU A 48 19.06 -17.21 15.85
CA GLU A 48 18.75 -17.34 14.42
C GLU A 48 17.58 -16.46 13.96
N GLN A 49 16.90 -15.80 14.90
CA GLN A 49 15.76 -14.92 14.63
C GLN A 49 16.16 -13.45 14.79
N PHE A 50 15.56 -12.59 13.97
CA PHE A 50 15.69 -11.14 14.13
C PHE A 50 15.09 -10.69 15.47
N SER A 51 15.77 -9.80 16.19
CA SER A 51 15.24 -9.14 17.39
C SER A 51 15.39 -7.64 17.26
N ALA A 52 14.26 -6.95 17.24
CA ALA A 52 14.23 -5.49 17.26
C ALA A 52 14.91 -4.94 18.53
N GLU A 53 14.74 -5.58 19.70
CA GLU A 53 15.39 -5.13 20.94
C GLU A 53 16.92 -5.19 20.89
N ARG A 54 17.49 -6.25 20.30
CA ARG A 54 18.95 -6.32 20.09
C ARG A 54 19.42 -5.23 19.12
N ALA A 55 18.73 -5.09 18.00
CA ALA A 55 19.07 -4.11 16.97
C ALA A 55 18.91 -2.65 17.48
N MET A 56 18.00 -2.39 18.41
CA MET A 56 17.76 -1.06 19.00
C MET A 56 18.99 -0.49 19.73
N LYS A 57 19.92 -1.34 20.16
CA LYS A 57 21.20 -0.91 20.73
C LYS A 57 22.03 -0.11 19.72
N HIS A 58 21.99 -0.50 18.45
CA HIS A 58 22.66 0.22 17.36
C HIS A 58 21.96 1.54 17.06
N VAL A 59 20.63 1.55 16.97
CA VAL A 59 19.85 2.80 16.76
C VAL A 59 20.19 3.84 17.83
N ARG A 60 20.20 3.45 19.11
CA ARG A 60 20.55 4.34 20.23
C ARG A 60 22.00 4.84 20.17
N ALA A 61 22.92 4.06 19.61
CA ALA A 61 24.32 4.44 19.47
C ALA A 61 24.57 5.38 18.27
N ILE A 62 23.79 5.22 17.20
CA ILE A 62 23.88 6.02 15.98
C ILE A 62 23.15 7.36 16.19
N ALA A 63 21.85 7.32 16.47
CA ALA A 63 20.96 8.48 16.51
C ALA A 63 20.98 9.22 17.85
N GLN A 64 22.18 9.61 18.31
CA GLN A 64 22.37 10.44 19.49
C GLN A 64 22.18 11.93 19.17
N LEU A 65 22.73 12.36 18.04
CA LEU A 65 22.71 13.73 17.53
C LEU A 65 22.54 13.71 16.01
N PRO A 66 22.08 14.82 15.39
CA PRO A 66 22.13 14.97 13.94
C PRO A 66 23.56 14.77 13.42
N HIS A 67 23.71 13.94 12.40
CA HIS A 67 24.97 13.50 11.83
C HIS A 67 24.98 13.60 10.29
N PRO A 68 24.77 14.80 9.72
CA PRO A 68 24.87 15.01 8.29
C PRO A 68 26.29 14.76 7.77
N SER A 69 26.40 14.32 6.52
CA SER A 69 27.68 14.03 5.87
C SER A 69 28.69 15.18 6.01
N GLY A 70 29.91 14.82 6.39
CA GLY A 70 31.00 15.75 6.66
C GLY A 70 31.03 16.36 8.07
N SER A 71 30.05 16.07 8.93
CA SER A 71 30.07 16.49 10.34
C SER A 71 30.96 15.58 11.21
N LEU A 72 31.39 16.11 12.36
CA LEU A 72 32.13 15.32 13.37
C LEU A 72 31.31 14.15 13.92
N GLU A 73 29.99 14.33 14.03
CA GLU A 73 29.10 13.27 14.52
C GLU A 73 28.95 12.16 13.48
N ASN A 74 28.88 12.49 12.18
CA ASN A 74 28.90 11.50 11.10
C ASN A 74 30.19 10.66 11.13
N GLU A 75 31.35 11.29 11.40
CA GLU A 75 32.61 10.56 11.62
C GLU A 75 32.55 9.62 12.83
N ARG A 76 31.97 10.06 13.97
CA ARG A 76 31.76 9.20 15.14
C ARG A 76 30.88 7.99 14.80
N VAL A 77 29.77 8.23 14.10
CA VAL A 77 28.86 7.17 13.65
C VAL A 77 29.59 6.20 12.74
N ARG A 78 30.35 6.69 11.75
CA ARG A 78 31.17 5.85 10.86
C ARG A 78 32.14 4.97 11.63
N THR A 79 32.90 5.52 12.58
CA THR A 79 33.83 4.75 13.41
C THR A 79 33.10 3.65 14.18
N TYR A 80 31.96 3.97 14.80
CA TYR A 80 31.14 2.98 15.49
C TYR A 80 30.69 1.85 14.55
N LEU A 81 30.21 2.19 13.34
CA LEU A 81 29.74 1.21 12.37
C LEU A 81 30.84 0.29 11.85
N VAL A 82 32.03 0.84 11.58
CA VAL A 82 33.22 0.05 11.21
C VAL A 82 33.58 -0.92 12.34
N GLU A 83 33.65 -0.46 13.59
CA GLU A 83 33.91 -1.32 14.75
C GLU A 83 32.86 -2.43 14.90
N GLN A 84 31.56 -2.12 14.73
CA GLN A 84 30.51 -3.13 14.81
C GLN A 84 30.64 -4.17 13.68
N MET A 85 30.92 -3.75 12.44
CA MET A 85 31.14 -4.66 11.32
C MET A 85 32.39 -5.54 11.52
N GLU A 86 33.47 -5.01 12.11
CA GLU A 86 34.66 -5.78 12.48
C GLU A 86 34.37 -6.83 13.55
N LEU A 87 33.63 -6.46 14.61
CA LEU A 87 33.20 -7.40 15.66
C LEU A 87 32.33 -8.53 15.12
N LEU A 88 31.55 -8.25 14.07
CA LEU A 88 30.76 -9.26 13.34
C LEU A 88 31.61 -10.07 12.35
N GLY A 89 32.89 -9.75 12.15
CA GLY A 89 33.78 -10.45 11.24
C GLY A 89 33.51 -10.18 9.76
N LEU A 90 32.89 -9.04 9.42
CA LEU A 90 32.58 -8.66 8.02
C LEU A 90 33.76 -8.05 7.26
N GLN A 91 34.88 -7.77 7.95
CA GLN A 91 36.08 -7.13 7.40
C GLN A 91 35.75 -5.86 6.58
N PRO A 92 35.15 -4.84 7.21
CA PRO A 92 34.64 -3.68 6.50
C PRO A 92 35.75 -2.90 5.77
N ASN A 93 35.42 -2.40 4.59
CA ASN A 93 36.23 -1.45 3.84
C ASN A 93 35.50 -0.11 3.74
N VAL A 94 36.21 1.00 3.95
CA VAL A 94 35.67 2.35 3.80
C VAL A 94 36.14 2.95 2.48
N ASN A 95 35.20 3.14 1.55
CA ASN A 95 35.48 3.81 0.28
C ASN A 95 35.26 5.32 0.44
N MET A 96 36.30 6.09 0.10
CA MET A 96 36.32 7.55 0.22
C MET A 96 36.05 8.23 -1.12
N TYR A 97 35.16 9.21 -1.14
CA TYR A 97 34.82 9.99 -2.33
C TYR A 97 34.78 11.49 -2.02
N PRO A 98 35.79 12.26 -2.45
CA PRO A 98 35.79 13.71 -2.28
C PRO A 98 34.65 14.38 -3.05
N ARG A 99 33.92 15.28 -2.38
CA ARG A 99 32.89 16.12 -3.00
C ARG A 99 33.13 17.60 -2.67
N ALA A 100 32.86 18.43 -3.66
CA ALA A 100 32.83 19.88 -3.54
C ALA A 100 31.69 20.40 -4.40
N GLY A 101 30.87 21.30 -3.85
CA GLY A 101 29.68 21.78 -4.55
C GLY A 101 28.89 22.80 -3.75
N GLN A 102 27.75 23.18 -4.30
CA GLN A 102 26.78 24.04 -3.61
C GLN A 102 25.65 23.17 -3.08
N PHE A 103 25.51 23.11 -1.76
CA PHE A 103 24.50 22.33 -1.05
C PHE A 103 23.63 23.30 -0.25
N ASN A 104 22.32 23.30 -0.48
CA ASN A 104 21.37 24.26 0.11
C ASN A 104 21.81 25.74 -0.05
N GLY A 105 22.44 26.07 -1.19
CA GLY A 105 22.93 27.41 -1.49
C GLY A 105 24.30 27.76 -0.89
N ILE A 106 24.88 26.87 -0.08
CA ILE A 106 26.17 27.05 0.59
C ILE A 106 27.26 26.25 -0.13
N SER A 107 28.42 26.85 -0.36
CA SER A 107 29.57 26.12 -0.91
C SER A 107 30.20 25.27 0.19
N GLU A 108 30.19 23.96 0.02
CA GLU A 108 30.79 23.01 0.96
C GLU A 108 31.75 22.06 0.23
N SER A 109 32.75 21.58 0.96
CA SER A 109 33.59 20.47 0.53
C SER A 109 33.74 19.50 1.70
N PHE A 110 33.49 18.23 1.42
CA PHE A 110 33.55 17.14 2.38
C PHE A 110 33.89 15.84 1.65
N GLU A 111 34.32 14.82 2.39
CA GLU A 111 34.52 13.48 1.87
C GLU A 111 33.35 12.58 2.29
N LEU A 112 32.79 11.86 1.32
CA LEU A 112 31.81 10.81 1.56
C LEU A 112 32.51 9.50 1.87
N HIS A 113 31.94 8.73 2.80
CA HIS A 113 32.52 7.48 3.27
C HIS A 113 31.49 6.36 3.25
N ASN A 114 31.46 5.56 2.18
CA ASN A 114 30.62 4.36 2.17
C ASN A 114 31.35 3.21 2.88
N ILE A 115 30.65 2.48 3.75
CA ILE A 115 31.19 1.34 4.51
C ILE A 115 30.68 0.06 3.88
N ILE A 116 31.58 -0.86 3.52
CA ILE A 116 31.24 -2.11 2.83
C ILE A 116 31.75 -3.29 3.66
N GLY A 117 30.84 -4.04 4.27
CA GLY A 117 31.13 -5.33 4.90
C GLY A 117 30.67 -6.48 4.02
N VAL A 118 31.38 -7.62 4.01
CA VAL A 118 31.01 -8.77 3.16
C VAL A 118 30.90 -10.05 3.97
N HIS A 119 29.71 -10.67 3.91
CA HIS A 119 29.54 -12.06 4.29
C HIS A 119 29.85 -12.94 3.07
N LYS A 120 30.89 -13.78 3.16
CA LYS A 120 31.38 -14.58 2.04
C LYS A 120 30.50 -15.81 1.80
N GLY A 121 30.04 -15.94 0.56
CA GLY A 121 29.30 -17.10 0.07
C GLY A 121 30.22 -18.26 -0.29
N THR A 122 29.62 -19.43 -0.53
CA THR A 122 30.33 -20.66 -0.86
C THR A 122 30.46 -20.93 -2.35
N LYS A 123 29.68 -20.25 -3.19
CA LYS A 123 29.63 -20.44 -4.65
C LYS A 123 29.99 -19.17 -5.41
N PRO A 124 30.71 -19.28 -6.54
CA PRO A 124 31.01 -18.12 -7.38
C PRO A 124 29.75 -17.61 -8.09
N GLY A 125 29.62 -16.29 -8.24
CA GLY A 125 28.52 -15.65 -8.96
C GLY A 125 28.31 -14.23 -8.48
N LYS A 126 27.23 -13.60 -8.94
CA LYS A 126 26.87 -12.25 -8.48
C LYS A 126 26.42 -12.24 -7.02
N ALA A 127 26.76 -11.15 -6.32
CA ALA A 127 26.45 -10.91 -4.93
C ALA A 127 25.08 -10.23 -4.75
N LEU A 128 24.49 -10.44 -3.58
CA LEU A 128 23.37 -9.66 -3.06
C LEU A 128 23.94 -8.42 -2.35
N MET A 129 23.42 -7.24 -2.64
CA MET A 129 23.69 -6.02 -1.88
C MET A 129 22.48 -5.71 -1.00
N LEU A 130 22.71 -5.63 0.30
CA LEU A 130 21.78 -5.05 1.27
C LEU A 130 22.30 -3.67 1.65
N THR A 131 21.48 -2.64 1.53
CA THR A 131 21.92 -1.26 1.72
C THR A 131 20.90 -0.41 2.48
N ALA A 132 21.45 0.58 3.17
CA ALA A 132 20.80 1.57 4.03
C ALA A 132 21.77 2.75 4.16
N HIS A 133 21.30 3.99 4.31
CA HIS A 133 22.17 5.14 4.53
C HIS A 133 22.39 5.39 6.02
N TYR A 134 23.57 5.86 6.39
CA TYR A 134 23.89 6.17 7.79
C TYR A 134 24.06 7.66 8.07
N ASP A 135 24.00 8.54 7.06
CA ASP A 135 23.90 9.97 7.30
C ASP A 135 22.47 10.36 7.67
N SER A 136 22.34 11.44 8.44
CA SER A 136 21.04 12.05 8.75
C SER A 136 20.94 13.44 8.16
N THR A 137 19.72 14.00 8.09
CA THR A 137 19.57 15.45 7.92
C THR A 137 20.23 16.24 9.06
N PRO A 138 20.54 17.54 8.85
CA PRO A 138 20.93 18.44 9.94
C PRO A 138 19.80 18.75 10.93
N PHE A 139 18.54 18.35 10.65
CA PHE A 139 17.36 18.74 11.42
C PHE A 139 16.99 17.73 12.52
N GLY A 140 17.49 16.50 12.44
CA GLY A 140 17.08 15.43 13.34
C GLY A 140 18.17 14.39 13.56
N PRO A 141 18.13 13.63 14.68
CA PRO A 141 19.07 12.55 14.95
C PRO A 141 19.02 11.35 14.00
N GLY A 142 18.01 11.21 13.14
CA GLY A 142 17.95 10.16 12.11
C GLY A 142 17.69 8.75 12.65
N ALA A 143 16.87 8.62 13.71
CA ALA A 143 16.63 7.33 14.33
C ALA A 143 15.84 6.36 13.45
N ASN A 144 14.76 6.81 12.81
CA ASN A 144 14.05 6.03 11.81
C ASN A 144 14.72 6.18 10.45
N ASP A 145 15.27 7.35 10.14
CA ASP A 145 15.82 7.76 8.85
C ASP A 145 17.33 8.06 8.92
N ASP A 146 18.21 7.08 8.74
CA ASP A 146 17.91 5.64 8.57
C ASP A 146 18.73 4.73 9.51
N ALA A 147 18.92 5.15 10.77
CA ALA A 147 19.59 4.30 11.76
C ALA A 147 18.87 2.96 11.97
N VAL A 148 17.55 2.88 11.75
CA VAL A 148 16.76 1.63 11.78
C VAL A 148 17.15 0.69 10.64
N GLY A 149 17.27 1.16 9.39
CA GLY A 149 17.73 0.34 8.28
C GLY A 149 19.15 -0.18 8.53
N VAL A 150 20.07 0.69 8.92
CA VAL A 150 21.45 0.32 9.29
C VAL A 150 21.48 -0.75 10.39
N ALA A 151 20.73 -0.54 11.47
CA ALA A 151 20.67 -1.49 12.58
C ALA A 151 20.01 -2.82 12.21
N ALA A 152 19.02 -2.81 11.31
CA ALA A 152 18.42 -4.02 10.75
C ALA A 152 19.44 -4.85 9.97
N LEU A 153 20.31 -4.19 9.20
CA LEU A 153 21.39 -4.84 8.47
C LEU A 153 22.46 -5.43 9.39
N LEU A 154 22.85 -4.73 10.46
CA LEU A 154 23.81 -5.25 11.45
C LEU A 154 23.30 -6.50 12.18
N GLU A 155 22.05 -6.50 12.66
CA GLU A 155 21.46 -7.70 13.29
C GLU A 155 21.26 -8.83 12.28
N THR A 156 20.92 -8.51 11.02
CA THR A 156 20.87 -9.51 9.94
C THR A 156 22.24 -10.16 9.71
N ALA A 157 23.31 -9.36 9.64
CA ALA A 157 24.67 -9.85 9.49
C ALA A 157 25.09 -10.73 10.68
N ARG A 158 24.77 -10.34 11.91
CA ARG A 158 25.01 -11.15 13.12
C ARG A 158 24.36 -12.53 13.04
N ILE A 159 23.13 -12.60 12.54
CA ILE A 159 22.41 -13.87 12.37
C ILE A 159 23.07 -14.73 11.31
N LEU A 160 23.44 -14.14 10.17
CA LEU A 160 24.06 -14.87 9.06
C LEU A 160 25.45 -15.40 9.42
N GLN A 161 26.24 -14.65 10.19
CA GLN A 161 27.55 -15.11 10.69
C GLN A 161 27.44 -16.27 11.69
N ALA A 162 26.30 -16.41 12.37
CA ALA A 162 25.99 -17.53 13.24
C ALA A 162 25.25 -18.70 12.53
N SER A 163 24.93 -18.54 11.24
CA SER A 163 24.16 -19.51 10.44
C SER A 163 25.08 -20.25 9.45
N PRO A 164 24.62 -21.34 8.81
CA PRO A 164 25.33 -21.93 7.67
C PRO A 164 25.63 -20.89 6.59
N SER A 165 26.79 -21.01 5.96
CA SER A 165 27.21 -20.09 4.89
C SER A 165 26.22 -20.08 3.73
N MET A 166 26.00 -18.89 3.18
CA MET A 166 25.13 -18.67 2.02
C MET A 166 25.78 -19.16 0.72
N ASP A 167 24.99 -19.28 -0.35
CA ASP A 167 25.53 -19.62 -1.67
C ASP A 167 26.27 -18.42 -2.29
N ARG A 168 25.71 -17.21 -2.15
CA ARG A 168 26.25 -15.96 -2.71
C ARG A 168 26.88 -15.09 -1.64
N ASP A 169 27.84 -14.28 -2.07
CA ASP A 169 28.32 -13.16 -1.26
C ASP A 169 27.15 -12.22 -0.94
N ILE A 170 27.09 -11.75 0.30
CA ILE A 170 26.15 -10.71 0.73
C ILE A 170 26.97 -9.50 1.16
N TRP A 171 26.78 -8.40 0.45
CA TRP A 171 27.44 -7.12 0.68
C TRP A 171 26.51 -6.25 1.52
N PHE A 172 26.96 -5.87 2.70
CA PHE A 172 26.32 -4.87 3.53
C PHE A 172 26.98 -3.53 3.21
N VAL A 173 26.26 -2.69 2.48
CA VAL A 173 26.76 -1.37 2.03
C VAL A 173 26.01 -0.31 2.81
N LEU A 174 26.71 0.43 3.66
CA LEU A 174 26.17 1.58 4.37
C LEU A 174 26.63 2.85 3.65
N THR A 175 25.70 3.57 3.06
CA THR A 175 25.97 4.75 2.23
C THR A 175 26.00 6.03 3.05
N ASP A 176 26.77 7.00 2.58
CA ASP A 176 26.87 8.36 3.13
C ASP A 176 26.38 9.37 2.09
N GLY A 177 25.69 10.41 2.51
CA GLY A 177 25.24 11.52 1.67
C GLY A 177 23.99 11.23 0.86
N GLU A 178 23.12 10.33 1.34
CA GLU A 178 21.78 10.14 0.80
C GLU A 178 20.99 11.45 0.89
N GLU A 179 21.04 12.09 2.07
CA GLU A 179 20.26 13.27 2.44
C GLU A 179 20.73 14.54 1.73
N LYS A 180 21.91 14.48 1.11
CA LYS A 180 22.48 15.52 0.24
C LYS A 180 22.28 15.22 -1.25
N GLY A 181 21.42 14.26 -1.58
CA GLY A 181 21.06 13.89 -2.95
C GLY A 181 21.77 12.63 -3.44
N LEU A 182 21.70 11.54 -2.67
CA LEU A 182 22.14 10.18 -3.07
C LEU A 182 23.62 10.07 -3.43
N LEU A 183 24.45 10.99 -2.91
CA LEU A 183 25.80 11.21 -3.41
C LEU A 183 26.71 10.00 -3.20
N GLY A 184 26.51 9.26 -2.10
CA GLY A 184 27.24 8.04 -1.79
C GLY A 184 26.88 6.90 -2.72
N ALA A 185 25.59 6.68 -2.98
CA ALA A 185 25.15 5.68 -3.95
C ALA A 185 25.63 6.01 -5.36
N GLU A 186 25.53 7.28 -5.79
CA GLU A 186 26.09 7.73 -7.07
C GLU A 186 27.56 7.36 -7.20
N ALA A 187 28.36 7.68 -6.18
CA ALA A 187 29.79 7.44 -6.18
C ALA A 187 30.12 5.94 -6.15
N PHE A 188 29.37 5.14 -5.40
CA PHE A 188 29.50 3.68 -5.34
C PHE A 188 29.35 3.05 -6.73
N TRP A 189 28.32 3.47 -7.46
CA TRP A 189 28.05 2.93 -8.78
C TRP A 189 28.98 3.46 -9.88
N LEU A 190 29.86 4.44 -9.64
CA LEU A 190 30.89 4.83 -10.64
C LEU A 190 31.94 3.73 -10.89
N ASN A 191 32.09 2.78 -9.96
CA ASN A 191 33.04 1.68 -10.11
C ASN A 191 32.45 0.54 -10.95
N ASN A 192 32.90 0.40 -12.20
CA ASN A 192 32.44 -0.67 -13.10
C ASN A 192 32.65 -2.08 -12.55
N LYS A 193 33.70 -2.31 -11.73
CA LYS A 193 33.93 -3.64 -11.14
C LYS A 193 32.83 -4.03 -10.14
N VAL A 194 32.27 -3.05 -9.45
CA VAL A 194 31.15 -3.28 -8.51
C VAL A 194 29.88 -3.63 -9.30
N ARG A 195 29.61 -2.93 -10.41
CA ARG A 195 28.47 -3.23 -11.30
C ARG A 195 28.48 -4.65 -11.85
N GLU A 196 29.65 -5.20 -12.12
CA GLU A 196 29.80 -6.57 -12.60
C GLU A 196 29.58 -7.62 -11.51
N GLN A 197 29.79 -7.25 -10.24
CA GLN A 197 29.72 -8.16 -9.09
C GLN A 197 28.34 -8.21 -8.44
N ILE A 198 27.57 -7.13 -8.44
CA ILE A 198 26.25 -7.10 -7.80
C ILE A 198 25.17 -7.57 -8.76
N GLY A 199 24.32 -8.50 -8.29
CA GLY A 199 23.22 -9.08 -9.07
C GLY A 199 21.84 -8.58 -8.65
N LEU A 200 21.69 -8.19 -7.38
CA LEU A 200 20.44 -7.71 -6.81
C LEU A 200 20.74 -6.72 -5.68
N VAL A 201 19.93 -5.67 -5.58
CA VAL A 201 19.96 -4.71 -4.46
C VAL A 201 18.66 -4.80 -3.65
N VAL A 202 18.77 -4.85 -2.33
CA VAL A 202 17.65 -4.66 -1.42
C VAL A 202 17.97 -3.49 -0.50
N ASN A 203 17.12 -2.46 -0.58
CA ASN A 203 17.31 -1.17 0.06
C ASN A 203 16.28 -0.99 1.18
N PHE A 204 16.70 -0.37 2.28
CA PHE A 204 15.91 -0.19 3.49
C PHE A 204 15.96 1.27 3.91
N GLU A 205 14.80 1.92 4.01
CA GLU A 205 14.65 3.34 4.31
C GLU A 205 13.40 3.59 5.15
N ALA A 206 13.28 4.82 5.67
CA ALA A 206 12.08 5.27 6.35
C ALA A 206 11.69 6.70 5.98
N ARG A 207 10.39 6.93 5.82
CA ARG A 207 9.82 8.30 5.84
C ARG A 207 8.82 8.49 6.97
N GLY A 208 8.76 7.52 7.88
CA GLY A 208 7.81 7.41 8.96
C GLY A 208 8.50 6.97 10.24
N SER A 209 7.70 6.76 11.28
CA SER A 209 8.13 6.28 12.59
C SER A 209 7.46 4.98 13.03
N ARG A 210 6.44 4.55 12.28
CA ARG A 210 5.64 3.36 12.56
C ARG A 210 4.97 2.80 11.29
N GLY A 211 4.14 1.78 11.49
CA GLY A 211 3.39 1.11 10.43
C GLY A 211 4.16 -0.07 9.83
N PRO A 212 3.57 -0.78 8.85
CA PRO A 212 4.24 -1.90 8.18
C PRO A 212 5.45 -1.44 7.38
N SER A 213 6.46 -2.30 7.30
CA SER A 213 7.55 -2.20 6.33
C SER A 213 7.02 -2.64 4.95
N ILE A 214 6.83 -1.68 4.06
CA ILE A 214 6.21 -1.84 2.74
C ILE A 214 7.30 -2.01 1.68
N MET A 215 7.22 -3.04 0.84
CA MET A 215 8.00 -3.05 -0.41
C MET A 215 7.32 -2.12 -1.41
N PHE A 216 7.86 -0.92 -1.61
CA PHE A 216 7.19 0.18 -2.32
C PHE A 216 7.76 0.46 -3.72
N GLN A 217 8.98 0.00 -4.01
CA GLN A 217 9.64 0.19 -5.30
C GLN A 217 10.37 -1.09 -5.72
N THR A 218 10.33 -1.39 -7.02
CA THR A 218 11.05 -2.51 -7.63
C THR A 218 11.47 -2.14 -9.06
N SER A 219 12.44 -2.86 -9.61
CA SER A 219 12.88 -2.72 -11.00
C SER A 219 11.75 -2.94 -12.04
N ARG A 220 12.04 -2.58 -13.30
CA ARG A 220 11.31 -3.13 -14.46
C ARG A 220 11.76 -4.57 -14.72
N ASP A 221 11.00 -5.27 -15.55
CA ASP A 221 11.20 -6.69 -15.83
C ASP A 221 11.28 -7.49 -14.52
N ASN A 222 10.40 -7.17 -13.56
CA ASN A 222 10.45 -7.70 -12.20
C ASN A 222 9.85 -9.09 -12.02
N GLY A 223 9.55 -9.80 -13.11
CA GLY A 223 8.68 -10.97 -13.05
C GLY A 223 9.16 -12.09 -12.13
N ASN A 224 10.43 -12.50 -12.27
CA ASN A 224 10.99 -13.53 -11.42
C ASN A 224 11.29 -12.99 -10.02
N LEU A 225 11.81 -11.76 -9.91
CA LEU A 225 12.05 -11.09 -8.63
C LEU A 225 10.79 -11.03 -7.73
N ILE A 226 9.64 -10.61 -8.29
CA ILE A 226 8.36 -10.56 -7.56
C ILE A 226 7.84 -11.96 -7.26
N SER A 227 8.08 -12.93 -8.15
CA SER A 227 7.70 -14.32 -7.88
C SER A 227 8.48 -14.89 -6.69
N GLU A 228 9.78 -14.61 -6.61
CA GLU A 228 10.61 -14.99 -5.48
C GLU A 228 10.15 -14.29 -4.21
N PHE A 229 9.98 -12.95 -4.26
CA PHE A 229 9.48 -12.17 -3.11
C PHE A 229 8.17 -12.71 -2.55
N ALA A 230 7.21 -13.03 -3.41
CA ALA A 230 5.93 -13.61 -3.00
C ALA A 230 6.06 -14.99 -2.33
N SER A 231 7.14 -15.73 -2.60
CA SER A 231 7.34 -17.09 -2.10
C SER A 231 7.92 -17.13 -0.68
N PHE A 232 8.76 -16.15 -0.30
CA PHE A 232 9.43 -16.14 1.02
C PHE A 232 8.88 -15.10 1.99
N ALA A 233 8.16 -14.07 1.52
CA ALA A 233 7.70 -13.02 2.40
C ALA A 233 6.71 -13.56 3.45
N VAL A 234 7.10 -13.51 4.73
CA VAL A 234 6.32 -14.06 5.85
C VAL A 234 5.14 -13.15 6.21
N SER A 235 5.29 -11.84 6.00
CA SER A 235 4.24 -10.82 6.20
C SER A 235 4.43 -9.71 5.17
N PRO A 236 4.22 -10.00 3.87
CA PRO A 236 4.42 -9.01 2.83
C PRO A 236 3.43 -7.86 3.02
N VAL A 237 3.88 -6.64 2.80
CA VAL A 237 3.00 -5.50 2.54
C VAL A 237 3.55 -4.79 1.30
N SER A 238 2.81 -4.85 0.20
CA SER A 238 3.25 -4.37 -1.10
C SER A 238 2.12 -4.32 -2.13
N THR A 239 2.25 -3.42 -3.11
CA THR A 239 1.39 -3.39 -4.28
C THR A 239 2.09 -2.79 -5.49
N SER A 240 1.83 -3.33 -6.68
CA SER A 240 2.35 -2.79 -7.94
C SER A 240 1.87 -1.37 -8.22
N LEU A 241 0.79 -0.91 -7.59
CA LEU A 241 0.38 0.50 -7.62
C LEU A 241 1.46 1.40 -7.05
N LEU A 242 2.06 1.03 -5.90
CA LEU A 242 3.11 1.83 -5.28
C LEU A 242 4.34 1.90 -6.17
N GLY A 243 4.73 0.78 -6.78
CA GLY A 243 5.83 0.74 -7.74
C GLY A 243 5.62 1.68 -8.93
N ASP A 244 4.41 1.75 -9.48
CA ASP A 244 4.10 2.70 -10.57
C ASP A 244 4.02 4.15 -10.09
N MET A 245 3.41 4.41 -8.93
CA MET A 245 3.34 5.76 -8.36
C MET A 245 4.73 6.31 -8.05
N TYR A 246 5.58 5.53 -7.40
CA TYR A 246 6.91 5.95 -6.99
C TYR A 246 7.79 6.35 -8.18
N ARG A 247 7.69 5.63 -9.30
CA ARG A 247 8.38 5.98 -10.57
C ARG A 247 8.01 7.36 -11.13
N THR A 248 6.89 7.92 -10.72
CA THR A 248 6.41 9.24 -11.20
C THR A 248 6.60 10.36 -10.18
N MET A 249 7.00 10.00 -8.97
CA MET A 249 7.26 10.97 -7.91
C MET A 249 8.65 11.60 -8.09
N PRO A 250 8.86 12.83 -7.62
CA PRO A 250 10.18 13.45 -7.60
C PRO A 250 11.09 12.87 -6.49
N ASN A 251 10.58 11.92 -5.71
CA ASN A 251 11.30 11.28 -4.61
C ASN A 251 12.18 10.15 -5.13
N GLU A 252 13.39 10.09 -4.60
CA GLU A 252 14.38 9.08 -4.93
C GLU A 252 14.99 8.54 -3.63
N THR A 253 15.78 7.49 -3.75
CA THR A 253 16.52 6.78 -2.69
C THR A 253 17.73 6.13 -3.35
N ASP A 254 18.64 5.56 -2.56
CA ASP A 254 19.82 4.85 -3.08
C ASP A 254 19.47 3.69 -4.05
N LEU A 255 18.30 3.04 -3.88
CA LEU A 255 17.85 2.07 -4.87
C LEU A 255 17.64 2.70 -6.25
N THR A 256 17.18 3.95 -6.33
CA THR A 256 16.95 4.64 -7.60
C THR A 256 18.24 4.76 -8.42
N VAL A 257 19.37 5.05 -7.77
CA VAL A 257 20.69 5.05 -8.40
C VAL A 257 21.07 3.64 -8.88
N SER A 258 20.77 2.62 -8.08
CA SER A 258 21.03 1.21 -8.41
C SER A 258 20.23 0.74 -9.65
N LEU A 259 18.95 1.14 -9.74
CA LEU A 259 18.09 0.87 -10.89
C LEU A 259 18.61 1.59 -12.15
N ASN A 260 19.06 2.84 -12.02
CA ASN A 260 19.68 3.60 -13.10
C ASN A 260 21.00 2.97 -13.58
N ALA A 261 21.72 2.28 -12.69
CA ALA A 261 22.89 1.47 -13.03
C ALA A 261 22.54 0.13 -13.71
N GLY A 262 21.25 -0.19 -13.87
CA GLY A 262 20.77 -1.41 -14.54
C GLY A 262 20.72 -2.64 -13.64
N ILE A 263 20.84 -2.47 -12.32
CA ILE A 263 20.79 -3.57 -11.35
C ILE A 263 19.36 -3.68 -10.81
N PRO A 264 18.72 -4.86 -10.84
CA PRO A 264 17.38 -5.03 -10.28
C PRO A 264 17.40 -4.88 -8.75
N GLY A 265 16.24 -4.60 -8.16
CA GLY A 265 16.16 -4.52 -6.72
C GLY A 265 14.77 -4.27 -6.14
N LEU A 266 14.71 -4.30 -4.81
CA LEU A 266 13.52 -4.12 -3.99
C LEU A 266 13.79 -3.01 -2.96
N ASN A 267 12.85 -2.10 -2.78
CA ASN A 267 12.93 -1.04 -1.77
C ASN A 267 11.89 -1.24 -0.68
N PHE A 268 12.33 -1.21 0.57
CA PHE A 268 11.48 -1.37 1.73
C PHE A 268 11.46 -0.09 2.56
N GLY A 269 10.27 0.33 2.98
CA GLY A 269 10.15 1.45 3.91
C GLY A 269 8.75 1.61 4.49
N TYR A 270 8.64 2.51 5.45
CA TYR A 270 7.41 2.77 6.18
C TYR A 270 7.17 4.28 6.29
N ILE A 271 5.89 4.67 6.36
CA ILE A 271 5.45 6.07 6.21
C ILE A 271 4.46 6.52 7.27
N ASP A 272 3.94 5.63 8.12
CA ASP A 272 3.04 6.07 9.17
C ASP A 272 3.84 6.83 10.25
N GLY A 273 3.22 7.88 10.82
CA GLY A 273 3.90 8.83 11.67
C GLY A 273 5.03 9.59 10.98
N TRP A 274 4.84 9.97 9.71
CA TRP A 274 5.76 10.77 8.91
C TRP A 274 5.97 12.20 9.46
N ASP A 275 5.16 12.65 10.41
CA ASP A 275 5.32 13.96 11.05
C ASP A 275 6.62 14.11 11.86
N LYS A 276 7.34 13.00 12.12
CA LYS A 276 8.69 13.02 12.71
C LYS A 276 9.82 13.05 11.67
N TYR A 277 9.54 12.75 10.40
CA TYR A 277 10.52 12.72 9.32
C TYR A 277 11.22 14.08 9.17
N HIS A 278 12.55 14.07 8.98
CA HIS A 278 13.38 15.27 8.88
C HIS A 278 13.13 16.29 10.02
N SER A 279 12.94 15.80 11.23
CA SER A 279 12.67 16.66 12.40
C SER A 279 13.47 16.24 13.63
N GLU A 280 13.58 17.14 14.59
CA GLU A 280 14.19 16.88 15.90
C GLU A 280 13.52 15.74 16.67
N GLN A 281 12.30 15.36 16.27
CA GLN A 281 11.57 14.24 16.87
C GLN A 281 11.96 12.88 16.31
N ASP A 282 12.77 12.80 15.25
CA ASP A 282 13.28 11.52 14.75
C ASP A 282 14.38 10.94 15.67
N THR A 283 13.94 10.51 16.84
CA THR A 283 14.75 10.05 17.97
C THR A 283 14.51 8.58 18.26
N PRO A 284 15.45 7.89 18.94
CA PRO A 284 15.28 6.49 19.30
C PRO A 284 13.98 6.16 20.05
N ASP A 285 13.45 7.10 20.84
CA ASP A 285 12.22 6.89 21.61
C ASP A 285 10.94 6.90 20.74
N ASN A 286 11.02 7.44 19.52
CA ASN A 286 9.91 7.46 18.56
C ASN A 286 9.95 6.29 17.56
N VAL A 287 10.93 5.38 17.67
CA VAL A 287 10.99 4.16 16.86
C VAL A 287 9.94 3.15 17.33
N SER A 288 9.05 2.74 16.44
CA SER A 288 8.11 1.65 16.69
C SER A 288 8.84 0.30 16.65
N MET A 289 8.95 -0.36 17.81
CA MET A 289 9.59 -1.69 17.90
C MET A 289 8.94 -2.75 17.01
N ALA A 290 7.62 -2.70 16.82
CA ALA A 290 6.90 -3.62 15.93
C ALA A 290 7.26 -3.38 14.46
N THR A 291 7.37 -2.11 14.06
CA THR A 291 7.82 -1.71 12.72
C THR A 291 9.26 -2.13 12.47
N PHE A 292 10.13 -1.89 13.44
CA PHE A 292 11.53 -2.29 13.35
C PHE A 292 11.68 -3.81 13.25
N GLN A 293 10.89 -4.57 14.02
CA GLN A 293 10.83 -6.02 13.89
C GLN A 293 10.44 -6.46 12.48
N HIS A 294 9.41 -5.84 11.90
CA HIS A 294 8.97 -6.14 10.53
C HIS A 294 10.05 -5.84 9.50
N HIS A 295 10.67 -4.66 9.61
CA HIS A 295 11.67 -4.16 8.69
C HIS A 295 12.92 -5.06 8.68
N GLY A 296 13.40 -5.43 9.85
CA GLY A 296 14.52 -6.37 10.00
C GLY A 296 14.18 -7.81 9.63
N GLU A 297 12.95 -8.28 9.86
CA GLU A 297 12.52 -9.59 9.35
C GLU A 297 12.48 -9.64 7.82
N ASN A 298 12.09 -8.55 7.15
CA ASN A 298 12.18 -8.44 5.70
C ASN A 298 13.64 -8.45 5.23
N ALA A 299 14.55 -7.74 5.91
CA ALA A 299 15.99 -7.79 5.62
C ALA A 299 16.56 -9.20 5.76
N LEU A 300 16.29 -9.86 6.87
CA LEU A 300 16.76 -11.22 7.11
C LEU A 300 16.19 -12.23 6.12
N ALA A 301 14.90 -12.12 5.78
CA ALA A 301 14.24 -13.01 4.85
C ALA A 301 14.77 -12.83 3.41
N ALA A 302 14.96 -11.59 2.97
CA ALA A 302 15.58 -11.27 1.69
C ALA A 302 17.02 -11.80 1.63
N ALA A 303 17.80 -11.61 2.69
CA ALA A 303 19.17 -12.09 2.78
C ALA A 303 19.26 -13.62 2.66
N LYS A 304 18.40 -14.35 3.39
CA LYS A 304 18.36 -15.82 3.36
C LYS A 304 17.91 -16.36 2.00
N GLN A 305 16.87 -15.77 1.40
CA GLN A 305 16.37 -16.23 0.09
C GLN A 305 17.40 -15.94 -1.00
N PHE A 306 17.73 -14.66 -1.20
CA PHE A 306 18.55 -14.23 -2.32
C PHE A 306 20.02 -14.61 -2.15
N GLY A 307 20.51 -14.71 -0.90
CA GLY A 307 21.82 -15.27 -0.61
C GLY A 307 21.94 -16.76 -0.95
N SER A 308 20.83 -17.49 -1.09
CA SER A 308 20.80 -18.93 -1.35
C SER A 308 20.46 -19.30 -2.80
N MET A 309 20.46 -18.34 -3.73
CA MET A 309 20.06 -18.60 -5.12
C MET A 309 20.96 -17.90 -6.14
N ASP A 310 20.75 -18.20 -7.43
CA ASP A 310 21.39 -17.47 -8.52
C ASP A 310 20.65 -16.17 -8.82
N LEU A 311 21.38 -15.06 -8.83
CA LEU A 311 20.84 -13.71 -9.00
C LEU A 311 20.81 -13.25 -10.47
N GLU A 312 21.37 -14.04 -11.40
CA GLU A 312 21.38 -13.66 -12.83
C GLU A 312 20.02 -13.85 -13.51
N GLN A 313 19.11 -14.63 -12.92
CA GLN A 313 17.82 -15.02 -13.54
C GLN A 313 16.60 -14.34 -12.91
N LEU A 314 16.79 -13.13 -12.33
CA LEU A 314 15.72 -12.41 -11.63
C LEU A 314 14.84 -11.53 -12.54
N ASN A 315 15.26 -11.32 -13.78
CA ASN A 315 14.49 -10.57 -14.77
C ASN A 315 13.39 -11.44 -15.40
N GLY A 316 12.23 -10.85 -15.69
CA GLY A 316 11.13 -11.48 -16.39
C GLY A 316 9.98 -10.51 -16.63
N SER A 317 9.02 -10.83 -17.49
CA SER A 317 7.91 -9.92 -17.79
C SER A 317 7.22 -9.42 -16.51
N ASP A 318 7.02 -8.10 -16.44
CA ASP A 318 6.46 -7.42 -15.27
C ASP A 318 5.19 -8.08 -14.74
N ARG A 319 5.00 -7.97 -13.43
CA ARG A 319 3.84 -8.55 -12.73
C ARG A 319 3.02 -7.49 -12.05
N VAL A 320 1.71 -7.71 -12.05
CA VAL A 320 0.79 -7.01 -11.14
C VAL A 320 0.74 -7.81 -9.85
N TYR A 321 0.95 -7.14 -8.71
CA TYR A 321 0.99 -7.77 -7.39
C TYR A 321 0.32 -6.91 -6.33
N PHE A 322 -0.28 -7.54 -5.33
CA PHE A 322 -1.01 -6.87 -4.27
C PHE A 322 -1.28 -7.82 -3.10
N ASN A 323 -1.45 -7.27 -1.91
CA ASN A 323 -1.89 -8.03 -0.75
C ASN A 323 -3.35 -8.45 -0.87
N TRP A 324 -3.60 -9.71 -0.51
CA TRP A 324 -4.94 -10.16 -0.13
C TRP A 324 -4.84 -10.89 1.20
N PHE A 325 -5.10 -10.15 2.29
CA PHE A 325 -4.73 -10.52 3.65
C PHE A 325 -3.20 -10.75 3.75
N THR A 326 -2.77 -11.86 4.34
CA THR A 326 -1.34 -12.17 4.55
C THR A 326 -0.62 -12.68 3.30
N MET A 327 -1.32 -12.83 2.17
CA MET A 327 -0.74 -13.34 0.93
C MET A 327 -0.42 -12.20 -0.04
N LEU A 328 0.71 -12.31 -0.74
CA LEU A 328 1.02 -11.47 -1.89
C LEU A 328 0.58 -12.17 -3.18
N LEU A 329 -0.59 -11.82 -3.70
CA LEU A 329 -1.05 -12.35 -4.98
C LEU A 329 -0.34 -11.62 -6.11
N HIS A 330 0.02 -12.35 -7.16
CA HIS A 330 0.73 -11.80 -8.30
C HIS A 330 0.40 -12.55 -9.60
N TYR A 331 0.27 -11.84 -10.71
CA TYR A 331 0.03 -12.43 -12.04
C TYR A 331 0.78 -11.63 -13.12
N PRO A 332 1.09 -12.24 -14.29
CA PRO A 332 1.76 -11.53 -15.38
C PRO A 332 0.97 -10.29 -15.82
N ALA A 333 1.64 -9.13 -15.93
CA ALA A 333 0.99 -7.88 -16.33
C ALA A 333 0.40 -7.97 -17.74
N SER A 334 0.96 -8.83 -18.61
CA SER A 334 0.44 -9.12 -19.95
C SER A 334 -0.99 -9.69 -19.96
N TRP A 335 -1.48 -10.23 -18.84
CA TRP A 335 -2.86 -10.75 -18.74
C TRP A 335 -3.90 -9.64 -18.53
N THR A 336 -3.49 -8.45 -18.08
CA THR A 336 -4.40 -7.36 -17.74
C THR A 336 -5.29 -6.95 -18.91
N ILE A 337 -4.72 -6.72 -20.09
CA ILE A 337 -5.46 -6.30 -21.29
C ILE A 337 -6.42 -7.40 -21.78
N PRO A 338 -5.99 -8.65 -22.03
CA PRO A 338 -6.89 -9.73 -22.43
C PRO A 338 -8.05 -9.95 -21.45
N MET A 339 -7.78 -9.94 -20.14
CA MET A 339 -8.82 -10.09 -19.11
C MET A 339 -9.81 -8.93 -19.13
N SER A 340 -9.31 -7.69 -19.32
CA SER A 340 -10.16 -6.50 -19.42
C SER A 340 -11.09 -6.57 -20.63
N ILE A 341 -10.59 -6.99 -21.79
CA ILE A 341 -11.40 -7.19 -23.01
C ILE A 341 -12.49 -8.25 -22.75
N LEU A 342 -12.13 -9.39 -22.16
CA LEU A 342 -13.09 -10.45 -21.86
C LEU A 342 -14.19 -9.98 -20.89
N ILE A 343 -13.83 -9.23 -19.86
CA ILE A 343 -14.77 -8.62 -18.90
C ILE A 343 -15.70 -7.63 -19.62
N GLY A 344 -15.16 -6.77 -20.49
CA GLY A 344 -15.94 -5.82 -21.26
C GLY A 344 -16.96 -6.51 -22.18
N ILE A 345 -16.54 -7.55 -22.90
CA ILE A 345 -17.43 -8.38 -23.73
C ILE A 345 -18.51 -9.05 -22.87
N GLY A 346 -18.13 -9.64 -21.74
CA GLY A 346 -19.07 -10.28 -20.81
C GLY A 346 -20.10 -9.31 -20.23
N TRP A 347 -19.69 -8.10 -19.89
CA TRP A 347 -20.57 -7.04 -19.40
C TRP A 347 -21.56 -6.57 -20.48
N LEU A 348 -21.08 -6.31 -21.70
CA LEU A 348 -21.93 -5.96 -22.85
C LEU A 348 -22.93 -7.07 -23.18
N PHE A 349 -22.49 -8.33 -23.11
CA PHE A 349 -23.36 -9.50 -23.30
C PHE A 349 -24.47 -9.56 -22.23
N CYS A 350 -24.13 -9.37 -20.95
CA CYS A 350 -25.11 -9.31 -19.86
C CYS A 350 -26.14 -8.21 -20.11
N ILE A 351 -25.69 -7.01 -20.49
CA ILE A 351 -26.56 -5.88 -20.84
C ILE A 351 -27.53 -6.26 -21.96
N ALA A 352 -27.03 -6.81 -23.07
CA ALA A 352 -27.85 -7.20 -24.22
C ALA A 352 -28.93 -8.21 -23.83
N VAL A 353 -28.58 -9.21 -23.02
CA VAL A 353 -29.53 -10.23 -22.53
C VAL A 353 -30.59 -9.61 -21.61
N PHE A 354 -30.22 -8.74 -20.68
CA PHE A 354 -31.19 -8.12 -19.77
C PHE A 354 -32.09 -7.09 -20.46
N PHE A 355 -31.61 -6.41 -21.50
CA PHE A 355 -32.45 -5.60 -22.38
C PHE A 355 -33.48 -6.46 -23.12
N LYS A 356 -33.05 -7.58 -23.71
CA LYS A 356 -33.96 -8.53 -24.38
C LYS A 356 -35.02 -9.08 -23.43
N LYS A 357 -34.64 -9.33 -22.17
CA LYS A 357 -35.55 -9.75 -21.09
C LYS A 357 -36.39 -8.63 -20.48
N ARG A 358 -36.21 -7.37 -20.92
CA ARG A 358 -36.86 -6.17 -20.35
C ARG A 358 -36.68 -6.05 -18.83
N THR A 359 -35.59 -6.60 -18.30
CA THR A 359 -35.24 -6.49 -16.88
C THR A 359 -34.57 -5.16 -16.58
N ILE A 360 -33.87 -4.60 -17.56
CA ILE A 360 -33.31 -3.24 -17.53
C ILE A 360 -33.93 -2.40 -18.65
N THR A 361 -33.89 -1.09 -18.49
CA THR A 361 -34.40 -0.12 -19.46
C THR A 361 -33.37 0.96 -19.75
N LEU A 362 -33.41 1.58 -20.94
CA LEU A 362 -32.47 2.66 -21.29
C LEU A 362 -32.64 3.85 -20.33
N LYS A 363 -33.90 4.20 -20.01
CA LYS A 363 -34.23 5.24 -19.04
C LYS A 363 -33.70 4.91 -17.64
N GLY A 364 -33.83 3.66 -17.20
CA GLY A 364 -33.34 3.21 -15.90
C GLY A 364 -31.81 3.22 -15.81
N MET A 365 -31.12 2.77 -16.86
CA MET A 365 -29.65 2.87 -16.96
C MET A 365 -29.16 4.32 -16.98
N ALA A 366 -29.78 5.19 -17.79
CA ALA A 366 -29.44 6.61 -17.84
C ALA A 366 -29.69 7.31 -16.49
N LEU A 367 -30.80 6.99 -15.83
CA LEU A 367 -31.07 7.52 -14.50
C LEU A 367 -30.08 6.98 -13.47
N SER A 368 -29.74 5.70 -13.50
CA SER A 368 -28.70 5.11 -12.63
C SER A 368 -27.38 5.86 -12.76
N PHE A 369 -26.94 6.11 -14.00
CA PHE A 369 -25.73 6.87 -14.30
C PHE A 369 -25.77 8.28 -13.70
N LEU A 370 -26.84 9.03 -13.93
CA LEU A 370 -27.01 10.37 -13.39
C LEU A 370 -27.07 10.40 -11.86
N LEU A 371 -27.64 9.36 -11.24
CA LEU A 371 -27.72 9.24 -9.79
C LEU A 371 -26.38 8.91 -9.16
N THR A 372 -25.60 8.00 -9.77
CA THR A 372 -24.23 7.73 -9.35
C THR A 372 -23.38 8.99 -9.49
N LEU A 373 -23.46 9.69 -10.63
CA LEU A 373 -22.73 10.94 -10.85
C LEU A 373 -23.15 12.03 -9.85
N GLY A 374 -24.45 12.20 -9.61
CA GLY A 374 -24.97 13.13 -8.62
C GLY A 374 -24.50 12.80 -7.21
N SER A 375 -24.44 11.52 -6.84
CA SER A 375 -23.89 11.05 -5.57
C SER A 375 -22.39 11.35 -5.46
N ILE A 376 -21.60 11.16 -6.54
CA ILE A 376 -20.17 11.49 -6.56
C ILE A 376 -19.98 12.99 -6.33
N ILE A 377 -20.64 13.83 -7.15
CA ILE A 377 -20.49 15.29 -7.07
C ILE A 377 -20.91 15.79 -5.69
N THR A 378 -22.03 15.31 -5.15
CA THR A 378 -22.52 15.72 -3.83
C THR A 378 -21.54 15.31 -2.72
N SER A 379 -20.99 14.09 -2.77
CA SER A 379 -20.00 13.62 -1.79
C SER A 379 -18.71 14.43 -1.84
N VAL A 380 -18.20 14.74 -3.04
CA VAL A 380 -17.00 15.56 -3.21
C VAL A 380 -17.23 16.98 -2.71
N VAL A 381 -18.36 17.61 -3.05
CA VAL A 381 -18.68 18.97 -2.60
C VAL A 381 -18.82 19.02 -1.08
N ILE A 382 -19.58 18.10 -0.46
CA ILE A 382 -19.72 18.05 0.99
C ILE A 382 -18.38 17.74 1.66
N GLY A 383 -17.61 16.79 1.12
CA GLY A 383 -16.28 16.46 1.61
C GLY A 383 -15.34 17.66 1.57
N TYR A 384 -15.33 18.42 0.46
CA TYR A 384 -14.53 19.63 0.34
C TYR A 384 -14.97 20.72 1.32
N LEU A 385 -16.27 20.93 1.52
CA LEU A 385 -16.77 21.87 2.52
C LEU A 385 -16.37 21.47 3.95
N VAL A 386 -16.40 20.18 4.27
CA VAL A 386 -15.93 19.66 5.56
C VAL A 386 -14.43 19.87 5.70
N PHE A 387 -13.64 19.60 4.66
CA PHE A 387 -12.20 19.89 4.63
C PHE A 387 -11.93 21.38 4.94
N VAL A 388 -12.56 22.30 4.20
CA VAL A 388 -12.40 23.75 4.42
C VAL A 388 -12.82 24.14 5.85
N GLY A 389 -13.92 23.58 6.36
CA GLY A 389 -14.39 23.82 7.72
C GLY A 389 -13.39 23.33 8.78
N VAL A 390 -12.83 22.14 8.62
CA VAL A 390 -11.79 21.58 9.51
C VAL A 390 -10.55 22.45 9.50
N MET A 391 -10.07 22.87 8.32
CA MET A 391 -8.91 23.75 8.21
C MET A 391 -9.16 25.12 8.84
N TYR A 392 -10.35 25.70 8.63
CA TYR A 392 -10.72 27.00 9.20
C TYR A 392 -10.81 26.95 10.74
N ILE A 393 -11.52 25.96 11.29
CA ILE A 393 -11.66 25.78 12.74
C ILE A 393 -10.29 25.47 13.36
N GLY A 394 -9.55 24.53 12.77
CA GLY A 394 -8.23 24.14 13.26
C GLY A 394 -7.26 25.33 13.28
N SER A 395 -7.22 26.12 12.20
CA SER A 395 -6.36 27.32 12.15
C SER A 395 -6.79 28.39 13.16
N SER A 396 -8.10 28.55 13.36
CA SER A 396 -8.65 29.50 14.36
C SER A 396 -8.29 29.10 15.79
N VAL A 397 -8.31 27.80 16.10
CA VAL A 397 -7.94 27.26 17.42
C VAL A 397 -6.42 27.33 17.64
N ALA A 398 -5.63 27.03 16.60
CA ALA A 398 -4.17 27.07 16.67
C ALA A 398 -3.59 28.50 16.69
N GLY A 399 -4.37 29.50 16.26
CA GLY A 399 -3.91 30.89 16.12
C GLY A 399 -2.94 31.10 14.95
N MET A 400 -2.78 30.11 14.08
CA MET A 400 -1.93 30.14 12.89
C MET A 400 -2.53 29.26 11.78
N PRO A 401 -2.21 29.51 10.51
CA PRO A 401 -2.60 28.61 9.41
C PRO A 401 -2.09 27.20 9.68
N LEU A 402 -2.98 26.21 9.67
CA LEU A 402 -2.59 24.81 9.72
C LEU A 402 -2.23 24.31 8.33
N GLU A 403 -1.17 23.51 8.27
CA GLU A 403 -0.87 22.71 7.09
C GLU A 403 -1.84 21.51 7.04
N PRO A 404 -2.46 21.18 5.89
CA PRO A 404 -3.36 20.03 5.75
C PRO A 404 -2.75 18.69 6.19
N ALA A 405 -1.43 18.62 6.14
CA ALA A 405 -0.63 17.46 6.51
C ALA A 405 -0.54 17.27 8.05
N SER A 406 -0.80 18.32 8.84
CA SER A 406 -0.82 18.26 10.31
C SER A 406 -2.13 17.68 10.90
N ILE A 407 -3.15 17.45 10.07
CA ILE A 407 -4.45 16.96 10.54
C ILE A 407 -4.39 15.45 10.77
N PRO A 408 -4.87 14.94 11.93
CA PRO A 408 -4.84 13.51 12.22
C PRO A 408 -5.59 12.67 11.18
N ALA A 409 -4.98 11.57 10.75
CA ALA A 409 -5.51 10.68 9.71
C ALA A 409 -6.89 10.09 10.04
N GLN A 410 -7.30 10.04 11.31
CA GLN A 410 -8.62 9.58 11.75
C GLN A 410 -9.77 10.44 11.18
N VAL A 411 -9.50 11.71 10.86
CA VAL A 411 -10.47 12.60 10.19
C VAL A 411 -10.88 12.04 8.82
N ASN A 412 -10.03 11.25 8.16
CA ASN A 412 -10.34 10.63 6.87
C ASN A 412 -11.56 9.70 6.92
N LEU A 413 -11.90 9.15 8.10
CA LEU A 413 -13.11 8.35 8.27
C LEU A 413 -14.38 9.17 7.99
N ALA A 414 -14.35 10.48 8.23
CA ALA A 414 -15.48 11.37 7.91
C ALA A 414 -15.81 11.36 6.42
N PHE A 415 -14.81 11.29 5.52
CA PHE A 415 -15.05 11.25 4.08
C PHE A 415 -15.73 9.96 3.63
N VAL A 416 -15.32 8.82 4.19
CA VAL A 416 -15.98 7.53 3.95
C VAL A 416 -17.44 7.58 4.42
N LEU A 417 -17.69 8.16 5.60
CA LEU A 417 -19.04 8.33 6.15
C LEU A 417 -19.89 9.29 5.32
N ILE A 418 -19.33 10.39 4.83
CA ILE A 418 -20.02 11.34 3.93
C ILE A 418 -20.45 10.60 2.66
N ALA A 419 -19.54 9.88 2.02
CA ALA A 419 -19.84 9.12 0.81
C ALA A 419 -20.96 8.09 1.07
N LEU A 420 -20.91 7.37 2.20
CA LEU A 420 -21.95 6.43 2.61
C LEU A 420 -23.30 7.11 2.81
N LEU A 421 -23.36 8.19 3.59
CA LEU A 421 -24.61 8.89 3.93
C LEU A 421 -25.25 9.52 2.68
N VAL A 422 -24.46 10.20 1.86
CA VAL A 422 -24.93 10.78 0.59
C VAL A 422 -25.49 9.67 -0.30
N HIS A 423 -24.75 8.57 -0.48
CA HIS A 423 -25.19 7.48 -1.34
C HIS A 423 -26.47 6.78 -0.82
N LEU A 424 -26.62 6.63 0.50
CA LEU A 424 -27.84 6.11 1.12
C LEU A 424 -29.04 7.04 0.91
N VAL A 425 -28.85 8.36 0.97
CA VAL A 425 -29.90 9.34 0.66
C VAL A 425 -30.32 9.22 -0.80
N PHE A 426 -29.38 9.20 -1.74
CA PHE A 426 -29.66 9.01 -3.16
C PHE A 426 -30.40 7.70 -3.42
N THR A 427 -29.93 6.59 -2.83
CA THR A 427 -30.59 5.29 -2.91
C THR A 427 -32.03 5.35 -2.39
N ARG A 428 -32.25 5.97 -1.22
CA ARG A 428 -33.59 6.08 -0.62
C ARG A 428 -34.56 6.89 -1.49
N LEU A 429 -34.10 7.99 -2.07
CA LEU A 429 -34.92 8.87 -2.90
C LEU A 429 -35.32 8.22 -4.24
N THR A 430 -34.52 7.25 -4.71
CA THR A 430 -34.59 6.78 -6.10
C THR A 430 -34.90 5.30 -6.25
N ARG A 431 -34.97 4.54 -5.14
CA ARG A 431 -35.28 3.09 -5.09
C ARG A 431 -36.54 2.65 -5.85
N HIS A 432 -37.47 3.57 -6.13
CA HIS A 432 -38.70 3.28 -6.87
C HIS A 432 -38.61 3.62 -8.36
N ARG A 433 -37.54 4.31 -8.78
CA ARG A 433 -37.32 4.78 -10.16
C ARG A 433 -36.30 3.95 -10.93
N VAL A 434 -35.40 3.29 -10.21
CA VAL A 434 -34.29 2.50 -10.74
C VAL A 434 -34.22 1.17 -10.00
N ASN A 435 -33.87 0.10 -10.70
CA ASN A 435 -33.71 -1.21 -10.07
C ASN A 435 -32.24 -1.52 -9.70
N VAL A 436 -32.05 -2.49 -8.81
CA VAL A 436 -30.72 -2.85 -8.28
C VAL A 436 -29.75 -3.31 -9.37
N LEU A 437 -30.24 -4.03 -10.39
CA LEU A 437 -29.39 -4.52 -11.49
C LEU A 437 -28.89 -3.36 -12.35
N GLU A 438 -29.72 -2.34 -12.64
CA GLU A 438 -29.32 -1.15 -13.40
C GLU A 438 -28.21 -0.37 -12.67
N MET A 439 -28.31 -0.24 -11.35
CA MET A 439 -27.27 0.40 -10.53
C MET A 439 -25.97 -0.41 -10.50
N ILE A 440 -26.02 -1.74 -10.31
CA ILE A 440 -24.81 -2.57 -10.33
C ILE A 440 -24.12 -2.46 -11.70
N LEU A 441 -24.86 -2.58 -12.80
CA LEU A 441 -24.30 -2.46 -14.14
C LEU A 441 -23.70 -1.08 -14.40
N THR A 442 -24.26 -0.02 -13.80
CA THR A 442 -23.71 1.33 -13.84
C THR A 442 -22.43 1.43 -13.01
N GLY A 443 -22.37 0.84 -11.81
CA GLY A 443 -21.15 0.77 -11.01
C GLY A 443 -20.03 0.04 -11.76
N MET A 444 -20.37 -1.06 -12.43
CA MET A 444 -19.44 -1.79 -13.30
C MET A 444 -18.96 -0.94 -14.48
N LEU A 445 -19.82 -0.11 -15.09
CA LEU A 445 -19.39 0.83 -16.14
C LEU A 445 -18.32 1.79 -15.62
N PHE A 446 -18.55 2.44 -14.47
CA PHE A 446 -17.56 3.37 -13.90
C PHE A 446 -16.26 2.66 -13.54
N PHE A 447 -16.32 1.48 -12.93
CA PHE A 447 -15.13 0.66 -12.65
C PHE A 447 -14.40 0.26 -13.94
N PHE A 448 -15.12 -0.05 -15.02
CA PHE A 448 -14.52 -0.39 -16.30
C PHE A 448 -13.87 0.82 -16.98
N LEU A 449 -14.48 2.01 -16.89
CA LEU A 449 -13.87 3.25 -17.35
C LEU A 449 -12.60 3.59 -16.56
N LEU A 450 -12.62 3.42 -15.24
CA LEU A 450 -11.43 3.58 -14.41
C LEU A 450 -10.35 2.55 -14.76
N LEU A 451 -10.73 1.29 -15.02
CA LEU A 451 -9.82 0.25 -15.48
C LEU A 451 -9.11 0.66 -16.77
N ILE A 452 -9.84 1.19 -17.77
CA ILE A 452 -9.25 1.69 -19.02
C ILE A 452 -8.26 2.83 -18.74
N VAL A 453 -8.61 3.77 -17.86
CA VAL A 453 -7.72 4.88 -17.48
C VAL A 453 -6.44 4.37 -16.83
N VAL A 454 -6.54 3.48 -15.84
CA VAL A 454 -5.35 2.98 -15.14
C VAL A 454 -4.47 2.08 -15.99
N LEU A 455 -5.03 1.33 -16.96
CA LEU A 455 -4.23 0.55 -17.91
C LEU A 455 -3.28 1.42 -18.76
N GLY A 456 -3.62 2.69 -18.98
CA GLY A 456 -2.77 3.63 -19.71
C GLY A 456 -1.81 4.45 -18.84
N LEU A 457 -2.16 4.68 -17.57
CA LEU A 457 -1.42 5.58 -16.68
C LEU A 457 -0.59 4.86 -15.62
N ILE A 458 -1.19 3.88 -14.94
CA ILE A 458 -0.64 3.17 -13.79
C ILE A 458 -1.11 1.70 -13.81
N PRO A 459 -0.63 0.86 -14.74
CA PRO A 459 -1.11 -0.51 -14.96
C PRO A 459 -1.09 -1.38 -13.70
N GLY A 460 -0.18 -1.11 -12.78
CA GLY A 460 -0.06 -1.75 -11.47
C GLY A 460 -1.27 -1.54 -10.56
N ALA A 461 -2.16 -0.58 -10.86
CA ALA A 461 -3.44 -0.35 -10.19
C ALA A 461 -4.59 -1.18 -10.75
N SER A 462 -4.39 -1.89 -11.87
CA SER A 462 -5.47 -2.58 -12.60
C SER A 462 -6.25 -3.59 -11.75
N TYR A 463 -5.59 -4.28 -10.81
CA TYR A 463 -6.21 -5.28 -9.94
C TYR A 463 -7.37 -4.71 -9.10
N LEU A 464 -7.30 -3.42 -8.71
CA LEU A 464 -8.33 -2.73 -7.92
C LEU A 464 -9.69 -2.70 -8.62
N PHE A 465 -9.68 -2.74 -9.97
CA PHE A 465 -10.91 -2.70 -10.77
C PHE A 465 -11.19 -4.04 -11.45
N LEU A 466 -10.14 -4.74 -11.90
CA LEU A 466 -10.24 -6.01 -12.62
C LEU A 466 -10.94 -7.10 -11.79
N PHE A 467 -10.51 -7.31 -10.53
CA PHE A 467 -11.09 -8.36 -9.67
C PHE A 467 -12.53 -8.07 -9.25
N PRO A 468 -12.88 -6.85 -8.80
CA PRO A 468 -14.27 -6.47 -8.62
C PRO A 468 -15.12 -6.75 -9.85
N LEU A 469 -14.71 -6.30 -11.04
CA LEU A 469 -15.47 -6.52 -12.27
C LEU A 469 -15.60 -7.99 -12.62
N LEU A 470 -14.54 -8.78 -12.47
CA LEU A 470 -14.55 -10.22 -12.72
C LEU A 470 -15.58 -10.93 -11.85
N ILE A 471 -15.56 -10.69 -10.53
CA ILE A 471 -16.52 -11.27 -9.59
C ILE A 471 -17.96 -10.85 -9.94
N HIS A 472 -18.16 -9.57 -10.25
CA HIS A 472 -19.48 -9.06 -10.60
C HIS A 472 -20.00 -9.67 -11.91
N CYS A 473 -19.16 -9.77 -12.95
CA CYS A 473 -19.49 -10.43 -14.21
C CYS A 473 -19.89 -11.90 -14.00
N ILE A 474 -19.14 -12.66 -13.21
CA ILE A 474 -19.44 -14.08 -12.92
C ILE A 474 -20.80 -14.21 -12.21
N VAL A 475 -21.00 -13.48 -11.11
CA VAL A 475 -22.23 -13.57 -10.31
C VAL A 475 -23.45 -13.13 -11.12
N ILE A 476 -23.36 -12.02 -11.86
CA ILE A 476 -24.44 -11.54 -12.72
C ILE A 476 -24.70 -12.53 -13.87
N GLY A 477 -23.64 -13.06 -14.48
CA GLY A 477 -23.69 -14.10 -15.51
C GLY A 477 -24.49 -15.33 -15.07
N CYS A 478 -24.29 -15.80 -13.84
CA CYS A 478 -25.06 -16.91 -13.27
C CYS A 478 -26.56 -16.62 -13.14
N THR A 479 -26.96 -15.35 -13.10
CA THR A 479 -28.38 -14.95 -13.04
C THR A 479 -29.05 -14.86 -14.41
N LEU A 480 -28.28 -14.95 -15.51
CA LEU A 480 -28.81 -14.77 -16.88
C LEU A 480 -29.91 -15.78 -17.24
N HIS A 481 -29.94 -16.98 -16.64
CA HIS A 481 -30.98 -17.99 -16.90
C HIS A 481 -32.24 -17.81 -16.03
N LYS A 482 -32.18 -16.97 -15.00
CA LYS A 482 -33.29 -16.81 -14.04
C LYS A 482 -34.41 -15.96 -14.65
N ARG A 483 -35.65 -16.25 -14.24
CA ARG A 483 -36.84 -15.47 -14.62
C ARG A 483 -36.83 -14.07 -14.00
N ASN A 484 -36.34 -13.95 -12.76
CA ASN A 484 -36.19 -12.68 -12.06
C ASN A 484 -34.80 -12.64 -11.39
N PRO A 485 -33.77 -12.08 -12.07
CA PRO A 485 -32.41 -12.04 -11.55
C PRO A 485 -32.29 -11.14 -10.31
N ILE A 486 -33.12 -10.09 -10.19
CA ILE A 486 -33.08 -9.12 -9.09
C ILE A 486 -33.29 -9.81 -7.73
N ILE A 487 -34.19 -10.80 -7.64
CA ILE A 487 -34.42 -11.56 -6.40
C ILE A 487 -33.17 -12.32 -5.96
N VAL A 488 -32.40 -12.85 -6.91
CA VAL A 488 -31.16 -13.58 -6.61
C VAL A 488 -30.09 -12.60 -6.15
N LEU A 489 -29.93 -11.47 -6.84
CA LEU A 489 -28.95 -10.44 -6.51
C LEU A 489 -29.19 -9.79 -5.14
N GLN A 490 -30.43 -9.80 -4.67
CA GLN A 490 -30.81 -9.32 -3.34
C GLN A 490 -30.62 -10.37 -2.23
N ARG A 491 -30.04 -11.56 -2.51
CA ARG A 491 -29.78 -12.52 -1.43
C ARG A 491 -28.62 -12.03 -0.56
N PRO A 492 -28.68 -12.28 0.77
CA PRO A 492 -27.64 -11.86 1.70
C PRO A 492 -26.22 -12.27 1.25
N TRP A 493 -26.03 -13.55 0.96
CA TRP A 493 -24.71 -14.06 0.57
C TRP A 493 -24.18 -13.45 -0.74
N VAL A 494 -25.04 -13.02 -1.68
CA VAL A 494 -24.60 -12.35 -2.91
C VAL A 494 -24.01 -10.98 -2.59
N SER A 495 -24.60 -10.26 -1.63
CA SER A 495 -24.07 -8.96 -1.19
C SER A 495 -22.69 -9.11 -0.54
N LEU A 496 -22.45 -10.20 0.18
CA LEU A 496 -21.13 -10.51 0.75
C LEU A 496 -20.09 -10.80 -0.35
N VAL A 497 -20.47 -11.58 -1.38
CA VAL A 497 -19.58 -11.86 -2.51
C VAL A 497 -19.26 -10.59 -3.29
N PHE A 498 -20.23 -9.71 -3.52
CA PHE A 498 -19.99 -8.41 -4.14
C PHE A 498 -19.13 -7.49 -3.28
N ALA A 499 -19.24 -7.57 -1.95
CA ALA A 499 -18.46 -6.75 -1.02
C ALA A 499 -16.99 -7.18 -0.93
N LEU A 500 -16.68 -8.46 -1.11
CA LEU A 500 -15.35 -9.01 -0.81
C LEU A 500 -14.22 -8.26 -1.52
N ALA A 501 -14.10 -8.36 -2.85
CA ALA A 501 -12.98 -7.74 -3.56
C ALA A 501 -13.00 -6.19 -3.53
N PRO A 502 -14.12 -5.49 -3.77
CA PRO A 502 -14.13 -4.04 -3.71
C PRO A 502 -13.71 -3.50 -2.34
N LEU A 503 -14.16 -4.11 -1.24
CA LEU A 503 -13.80 -3.62 0.10
C LEU A 503 -12.36 -4.00 0.47
N THR A 504 -11.97 -5.27 0.36
CA THR A 504 -10.64 -5.67 0.85
C THR A 504 -9.52 -5.05 0.03
N LEU A 505 -9.64 -4.99 -1.31
CA LEU A 505 -8.57 -4.43 -2.16
C LEU A 505 -8.43 -2.91 -2.03
N THR A 506 -9.55 -2.19 -1.86
CA THR A 506 -9.49 -0.73 -1.71
C THR A 506 -9.20 -0.28 -0.28
N THR A 507 -9.38 -1.14 0.72
CA THR A 507 -9.01 -0.85 2.11
C THR A 507 -7.51 -0.60 2.24
N SER A 508 -6.68 -1.48 1.67
CA SER A 508 -5.21 -1.31 1.65
C SER A 508 -4.81 -0.01 0.94
N LEU A 509 -5.45 0.30 -0.19
CA LEU A 509 -5.25 1.57 -0.90
C LEU A 509 -5.60 2.78 -0.01
N PHE A 510 -6.77 2.76 0.63
CA PHE A 510 -7.19 3.86 1.49
C PHE A 510 -6.28 4.01 2.70
N HIS A 511 -5.78 2.92 3.27
CA HIS A 511 -4.82 2.98 4.37
C HIS A 511 -3.54 3.72 3.95
N VAL A 512 -2.96 3.36 2.80
CA VAL A 512 -1.76 4.03 2.26
C VAL A 512 -2.04 5.49 1.89
N LEU A 513 -3.17 5.79 1.24
CA LEU A 513 -3.52 7.17 0.89
C LEU A 513 -3.77 8.03 2.14
N TYR A 514 -4.44 7.50 3.16
CA TYR A 514 -4.77 8.25 4.37
C TYR A 514 -3.58 8.46 5.30
N THR A 515 -2.55 7.61 5.21
CA THR A 515 -1.29 7.75 5.95
C THR A 515 -0.30 8.66 5.22
N GLY A 516 -0.14 8.48 3.91
CA GLY A 516 0.90 9.16 3.13
C GLY A 516 0.48 10.41 2.36
N MET A 517 -0.82 10.75 2.29
CA MET A 517 -1.30 11.92 1.52
C MET A 517 -1.97 12.97 2.39
N PRO A 518 -1.78 14.27 2.09
CA PRO A 518 -2.49 15.36 2.77
C PRO A 518 -4.01 15.26 2.63
N LEU A 519 -4.72 15.78 3.63
CA LEU A 519 -6.18 15.73 3.75
C LEU A 519 -6.94 16.17 2.49
N GLN A 520 -6.43 17.17 1.75
CA GLN A 520 -7.04 17.64 0.51
C GLN A 520 -7.15 16.57 -0.59
N ILE A 521 -6.14 15.70 -0.71
CA ILE A 521 -6.15 14.60 -1.70
C ILE A 521 -7.16 13.54 -1.28
N THR A 522 -7.32 13.34 0.03
CA THR A 522 -8.25 12.35 0.57
C THR A 522 -9.72 12.67 0.27
N VAL A 523 -10.08 13.93 -0.01
CA VAL A 523 -11.45 14.27 -0.47
C VAL A 523 -11.83 13.47 -1.72
N PHE A 524 -10.87 13.18 -2.60
CA PHE A 524 -11.12 12.41 -3.82
C PHE A 524 -11.35 10.91 -3.58
N THR A 525 -11.01 10.37 -2.40
CA THR A 525 -11.37 8.98 -2.07
C THR A 525 -12.88 8.79 -1.94
N THR A 526 -13.65 9.88 -1.70
CA THR A 526 -15.12 9.85 -1.72
C THR A 526 -15.67 9.39 -3.07
N VAL A 527 -14.97 9.69 -4.17
CA VAL A 527 -15.35 9.22 -5.51
C VAL A 527 -15.32 7.69 -5.54
N LEU A 528 -14.20 7.09 -5.15
CA LEU A 528 -14.04 5.64 -5.14
C LEU A 528 -14.99 4.97 -4.14
N CYS A 529 -15.23 5.59 -2.97
CA CYS A 529 -16.22 5.12 -2.01
C CYS A 529 -17.63 5.05 -2.64
N VAL A 530 -18.09 6.10 -3.31
CA VAL A 530 -19.42 6.10 -3.96
C VAL A 530 -19.51 5.02 -5.05
N LEU A 531 -18.44 4.80 -5.81
CA LEU A 531 -18.40 3.76 -6.84
C LEU A 531 -18.46 2.36 -6.24
N ILE A 532 -17.73 2.10 -5.15
CA ILE A 532 -17.84 0.85 -4.39
C ILE A 532 -19.27 0.65 -3.88
N LEU A 533 -19.86 1.66 -3.25
CA LEU A 533 -21.23 1.59 -2.73
C LEU A 533 -22.26 1.31 -3.83
N THR A 534 -22.02 1.83 -5.04
CA THR A 534 -22.83 1.56 -6.24
C THR A 534 -22.74 0.09 -6.67
N LEU A 535 -21.56 -0.54 -6.60
CA LEU A 535 -21.42 -1.99 -6.80
C LEU A 535 -22.15 -2.79 -5.71
N LEU A 536 -22.16 -2.26 -4.47
CA LEU A 536 -22.86 -2.85 -3.33
C LEU A 536 -24.33 -2.44 -3.22
N GLN A 537 -24.96 -2.05 -4.34
CA GLN A 537 -26.35 -1.59 -4.34
C GLN A 537 -27.35 -2.54 -3.66
N PRO A 538 -27.25 -3.89 -3.74
CA PRO A 538 -28.15 -4.77 -3.00
C PRO A 538 -28.16 -4.51 -1.48
N LEU A 539 -26.98 -4.26 -0.91
CA LEU A 539 -26.82 -3.93 0.50
C LEU A 539 -27.39 -2.53 0.79
N MET A 540 -27.03 -1.53 -0.02
CA MET A 540 -27.48 -0.14 0.14
C MET A 540 -29.01 -0.05 0.11
N THR A 541 -29.63 -0.73 -0.86
CA THR A 541 -31.09 -0.77 -1.00
C THR A 541 -31.73 -1.38 0.24
N SER A 542 -31.16 -2.49 0.76
CA SER A 542 -31.66 -3.18 1.95
C SER A 542 -31.56 -2.32 3.22
N LEU A 543 -30.48 -1.55 3.39
CA LEU A 543 -30.29 -0.64 4.53
C LEU A 543 -31.29 0.54 4.53
N THR A 544 -31.71 1.03 3.36
CA THR A 544 -32.73 2.11 3.28
C THR A 544 -34.17 1.66 3.55
N MET A 545 -34.40 0.35 3.68
CA MET A 545 -35.71 -0.24 3.97
C MET A 545 -35.84 -0.57 5.45
N VAL A 546 -35.88 0.47 6.30
CA VAL A 546 -36.37 0.31 7.67
C VAL A 546 -37.87 -0.03 7.58
N ARG A 547 -38.23 -1.27 7.91
CA ARG A 547 -39.62 -1.60 8.24
C ARG A 547 -40.01 -0.70 9.41
N ARG A 548 -40.99 0.19 9.22
CA ARG A 548 -41.86 0.55 10.35
C ARG A 548 -42.40 -0.78 10.87
N SER A 549 -41.89 -1.26 12.00
CA SER A 549 -42.55 -2.36 12.69
C SER A 549 -43.98 -1.87 12.89
N ARG A 550 -44.94 -2.54 12.25
CA ARG A 550 -46.34 -2.35 12.61
C ARG A 550 -46.48 -2.93 14.01
N PHE A 551 -46.24 -2.11 15.03
CA PHE A 551 -46.97 -2.19 16.30
C PHE A 551 -48.44 -1.80 16.05
N ALA A 552 -49.09 -2.56 15.17
CA ALA A 552 -50.50 -2.46 14.83
C ALA A 552 -51.02 -3.90 14.70
N LYS A 553 -50.86 -4.64 15.79
CA LYS A 553 -51.70 -5.79 16.14
C LYS A 553 -51.88 -5.68 17.65
N ILE A 554 -53.14 -5.80 18.08
CA ILE A 554 -53.66 -5.64 19.45
C ILE A 554 -54.08 -4.19 19.79
N VAL A 555 -55.02 -3.64 19.02
CA VAL A 555 -56.24 -3.00 19.57
C VAL A 555 -57.33 -3.17 18.51
N ASP A 556 -57.90 -4.37 18.44
CA ASP A 556 -59.25 -4.60 17.89
C ASP A 556 -59.70 -5.99 18.36
N ARG A 557 -59.95 -6.04 19.67
CA ARG A 557 -60.86 -6.97 20.32
C ARG A 557 -61.46 -6.20 21.49
N LYS A 558 -62.56 -5.50 21.23
CA LYS A 558 -63.79 -5.52 22.03
C LYS A 558 -64.86 -4.73 21.30
#